data_AF-A0AAN2DD35-F1
#
_entry.id   AF-A0AAN2DD35-F1
#
_cell.length_a   1.000
_cell.length_b   1.000
_cell.length_c   1.000
_cell.angle_alpha   90.00
_cell.angle_beta   90.00
_cell.angle_gamma   90.00
#
_symmetry.space_group_name_H-M   'P 1'
#
loop_
_entity.id
_entity.type
_entity.pdbx_description
1 polymer ?
#
loop_
_entity_poly.entity_id
_entity_poly.type
_entity_poly.pdbx_seq_one_letter_code
_entity_poly.pdbx_strand_id
1 'polypeptide(L)'
;MNAPALWSMLHVNSWKEFIWVLTGFMGQMLFTMRFLVQWISSERANRSVIPVAFWYFSVLGGLVLLSYAIWRRDPVFILGQASGLFIYARNLWLIHAERRQHA
;
A
#
# COMPACT_ATOMS: atom_id res chain seq x y z
N MET A 1 -14.53 24.31 -8.24
CA MET A 1 -13.48 23.90 -9.22
C MET A 1 -14.20 23.34 -10.44
N ASN A 2 -13.92 23.85 -11.63
CA ASN A 2 -14.53 23.34 -12.87
C ASN A 2 -13.83 22.04 -13.26
N ALA A 3 -14.57 21.00 -13.64
CA ALA A 3 -14.05 19.71 -14.11
C ALA A 3 -12.82 19.78 -15.04
N PRO A 4 -12.71 20.73 -16.00
CA PRO A 4 -11.51 20.88 -16.84
C PRO A 4 -10.20 21.17 -16.08
N ALA A 5 -10.24 21.87 -14.94
CA ALA A 5 -9.03 22.19 -14.18
C ALA A 5 -8.48 20.98 -13.40
N LEU A 6 -9.38 20.12 -12.88
CA LEU A 6 -8.97 18.90 -12.19
C LEU A 6 -8.36 17.89 -13.17
N TRP A 7 -8.91 17.81 -14.40
CA TRP A 7 -8.43 16.87 -15.42
C TRP A 7 -7.03 17.25 -15.91
N SER A 8 -6.77 18.55 -16.07
CA SER A 8 -5.43 19.03 -16.42
C SER A 8 -4.41 18.80 -15.30
N MET A 9 -4.80 19.02 -14.04
CA MET A 9 -3.89 18.79 -12.89
C MET A 9 -3.52 17.30 -12.75
N LEU A 10 -4.50 16.41 -12.90
CA LEU A 10 -4.30 14.96 -12.78
C LEU A 10 -3.79 14.30 -14.06
N HIS A 11 -3.62 15.06 -15.15
CA HIS A 11 -3.21 14.56 -16.46
C HIS A 11 -4.07 13.38 -16.95
N VAL A 12 -5.40 13.51 -16.81
CA VAL A 12 -6.37 12.48 -17.20
C VAL A 12 -7.26 12.97 -18.32
N ASN A 13 -7.34 12.17 -19.37
CA ASN A 13 -8.11 12.46 -20.59
C ASN A 13 -9.43 11.69 -20.64
N SER A 14 -9.64 10.72 -19.75
CA SER A 14 -10.84 9.89 -19.72
C SER A 14 -11.28 9.53 -18.29
N TRP A 15 -12.56 9.19 -18.14
CA TRP A 15 -13.11 8.64 -16.89
C TRP A 15 -12.38 7.38 -16.42
N LYS A 16 -11.93 6.54 -17.37
CA LYS A 16 -11.14 5.35 -17.05
C LYS A 16 -9.83 5.74 -16.37
N GLU A 17 -9.08 6.68 -16.95
CA GLU A 17 -7.83 7.15 -16.36
C GLU A 17 -8.03 7.79 -14.98
N PHE A 18 -9.11 8.56 -14.81
CA PHE A 18 -9.46 9.16 -13.52
C PHE A 18 -9.70 8.08 -12.44
N ILE A 19 -10.44 7.03 -12.75
CA ILE A 19 -10.69 5.91 -11.82
C ILE A 19 -9.37 5.21 -11.45
N TRP A 20 -8.47 5.00 -12.41
CA TRP A 20 -7.17 4.40 -12.14
C TRP A 20 -6.26 5.29 -11.29
N VAL A 21 -6.26 6.61 -11.52
CA VAL A 21 -5.54 7.56 -10.67
C VAL A 21 -6.09 7.52 -9.24
N LEU A 22 -7.41 7.50 -9.07
CA LEU A 22 -8.04 7.37 -7.75
C LEU A 22 -7.66 6.05 -7.06
N THR A 23 -7.61 4.95 -7.83
CA THR A 23 -7.13 3.65 -7.35
C THR A 23 -5.68 3.73 -6.85
N GLY A 24 -4.80 4.40 -7.60
CA GLY A 24 -3.43 4.67 -7.17
C GLY A 24 -3.35 5.47 -5.87
N PHE A 25 -4.18 6.50 -5.72
CA PHE A 25 -4.27 7.27 -4.47
C PHE A 25 -4.77 6.41 -3.30
N MET A 26 -5.78 5.57 -3.50
CA MET A 26 -6.25 4.64 -2.46
C MET A 26 -5.12 3.69 -2.02
N GLY A 27 -4.35 3.16 -2.98
CA GLY A 27 -3.17 2.34 -2.69
C GLY A 27 -2.13 3.09 -1.85
N GLN A 28 -1.88 4.36 -2.17
CA GLN A 28 -0.96 5.20 -1.38
C GLN A 28 -1.47 5.57 0.00
N MET A 29 -2.79 5.76 0.16
CA MET A 29 -3.39 5.98 1.47
C MET A 29 -3.20 4.76 2.37
N LEU A 30 -3.42 3.55 1.85
CA LEU A 30 -3.14 2.30 2.58
C LEU A 30 -1.65 2.17 2.97
N PHE A 31 -0.76 2.50 2.03
CA PHE A 31 0.68 2.49 2.29
C PHE A 31 1.12 3.54 3.31
N THR A 32 0.46 4.69 3.37
CA THR A 32 0.71 5.71 4.39
C THR A 32 0.18 5.26 5.75
N MET A 33 -1.01 4.64 5.76
CA MET A 33 -1.66 4.15 6.98
C MET A 33 -0.78 3.16 7.76
N ARG A 34 0.02 2.34 7.08
CA ARG A 34 0.96 1.42 7.76
C ARG A 34 1.91 2.17 8.71
N PHE A 35 2.43 3.32 8.28
CA PHE A 35 3.37 4.12 9.07
C PHE A 35 2.63 4.85 10.20
N LEU A 36 1.42 5.33 9.94
CA LEU A 36 0.59 5.93 10.98
C LEU A 36 0.30 4.93 12.12
N VAL A 37 -0.10 3.70 11.77
CA VAL A 37 -0.36 2.65 12.76
C VAL A 37 0.91 2.24 13.49
N GLN A 38 2.04 2.13 12.79
CA GLN A 38 3.32 1.83 13.40
C GLN A 38 3.77 2.92 14.36
N TRP A 39 3.63 4.19 13.97
CA TRP A 39 3.96 5.33 14.81
C TRP A 39 3.12 5.33 16.09
N ILE A 40 1.79 5.28 15.98
CA ILE A 40 0.88 5.21 17.14
C ILE A 40 1.22 4.03 18.05
N SER A 41 1.52 2.86 17.47
CA SER A 41 1.90 1.68 18.25
C SER A 41 3.25 1.84 18.96
N SER A 42 4.19 2.56 18.36
CA SER A 42 5.52 2.79 18.93
C SER A 42 5.51 3.82 20.04
N GLU A 43 4.75 4.91 19.87
CA GLU A 43 4.51 5.92 20.92
C GLU A 43 3.90 5.27 22.16
N ARG A 44 2.87 4.44 21.98
CA ARG A 44 2.22 3.72 23.09
C ARG A 44 3.17 2.74 23.79
N ALA A 45 4.18 2.23 23.10
CA ALA A 45 5.12 1.25 23.62
C ALA A 45 6.44 1.88 24.14
N ASN A 46 6.65 3.19 23.95
CA ASN A 46 7.92 3.90 24.21
C ASN A 46 9.15 3.22 23.59
N ARG A 47 8.97 2.52 22.47
CA ARG A 47 10.04 1.87 21.71
C ARG A 47 9.58 1.63 20.26
N SER A 48 10.53 1.49 19.34
CA SER A 48 10.21 1.18 17.94
C SER A 48 9.60 -0.23 17.84
N VAL A 49 8.31 -0.31 17.54
CA VAL A 49 7.58 -1.57 17.34
C VAL A 49 6.88 -1.58 16.00
N ILE A 50 6.90 -2.73 15.31
CA ILE A 50 6.15 -2.93 14.07
C ILE A 50 4.92 -3.79 14.38
N PRO A 51 3.71 -3.22 14.46
CA PRO A 51 2.51 -3.99 14.74
C PRO A 51 2.14 -4.89 13.55
N VAL A 52 1.45 -6.02 13.79
CA VAL A 52 1.01 -6.93 12.70
C VAL A 52 0.17 -6.21 11.64
N ALA A 53 -0.64 -5.22 12.06
CA ALA A 53 -1.42 -4.36 11.18
C ALA A 53 -0.57 -3.65 10.11
N PHE A 54 0.69 -3.30 10.39
CA PHE A 54 1.62 -2.73 9.42
C PHE A 54 1.76 -3.61 8.18
N TRP A 55 1.89 -4.92 8.39
CA TRP A 55 2.06 -5.88 7.30
C TRP A 55 0.78 -6.06 6.50
N TYR A 56 -0.39 -6.08 7.15
CA TYR A 56 -1.67 -6.13 6.46
C TYR A 56 -1.92 -4.89 5.58
N PHE A 57 -1.67 -3.68 6.09
CA PHE A 57 -1.75 -2.46 5.28
C PHE A 57 -0.75 -2.48 4.12
N SER A 58 0.44 -3.03 4.33
CA SER A 58 1.45 -3.17 3.26
C SER A 58 1.02 -4.13 2.16
N VAL A 59 0.36 -5.26 2.50
CA VAL A 59 -0.19 -6.18 1.50
C VAL A 59 -1.33 -5.53 0.74
N LEU A 60 -2.30 -4.93 1.43
CA LEU A 60 -3.45 -4.29 0.77
C LEU A 60 -3.02 -3.13 -0.13
N GLY A 61 -2.17 -2.23 0.38
CA GLY A 61 -1.61 -1.14 -0.42
C GLY A 61 -0.78 -1.65 -1.59
N GLY A 62 0.03 -2.69 -1.37
CA GLY A 62 0.85 -3.35 -2.39
C GLY A 62 0.03 -3.91 -3.54
N LEU A 63 -1.07 -4.61 -3.25
CA LEU A 63 -1.94 -5.18 -4.27
C LEU A 63 -2.62 -4.10 -5.12
N VAL A 64 -3.09 -3.02 -4.48
CA VAL A 64 -3.72 -1.90 -5.19
C VAL A 64 -2.69 -1.16 -6.07
N LEU A 65 -1.50 -0.86 -5.53
CA LEU A 65 -0.46 -0.17 -6.28
C LEU A 65 0.17 -1.04 -7.37
N LEU A 66 0.28 -2.35 -7.17
CA LEU A 66 0.71 -3.27 -8.22
C LEU A 66 -0.31 -3.31 -9.36
N SER A 67 -1.61 -3.37 -9.05
CA SER A 67 -2.68 -3.31 -10.05
C SER A 67 -2.61 -2.01 -10.85
N TYR A 68 -2.41 -0.87 -10.17
CA TYR A 68 -2.20 0.43 -10.80
C TYR A 68 -0.93 0.46 -11.66
N ALA A 69 0.19 -0.07 -11.19
CA ALA A 69 1.46 -0.10 -11.91
C ALA A 69 1.39 -0.95 -13.18
N ILE A 70 0.71 -2.10 -13.12
CA ILE A 70 0.43 -2.96 -14.28
C ILE A 70 -0.40 -2.19 -15.31
N TRP A 71 -1.46 -1.50 -14.87
CA TRP A 71 -2.26 -0.68 -15.76
C TRP A 71 -1.46 0.46 -16.41
N ARG A 72 -0.60 1.13 -15.63
CA ARG A 72 0.28 2.20 -16.12
C ARG A 72 1.45 1.69 -16.97
N ARG A 73 1.68 0.37 -17.00
CA ARG A 73 2.81 -0.31 -17.66
C ARG A 73 4.15 0.23 -17.19
N ASP A 74 4.28 0.49 -15.88
CA ASP A 74 5.53 0.95 -15.27
C ASP A 74 6.33 -0.26 -14.74
N PRO A 75 7.34 -0.76 -15.47
CA PRO A 75 8.08 -1.97 -15.07
C PRO A 75 8.86 -1.79 -13.76
N VAL A 76 9.37 -0.58 -13.50
CA VAL A 76 10.14 -0.31 -12.27
C VAL A 76 9.20 -0.40 -11.07
N PHE A 77 8.02 0.21 -11.18
CA PHE A 77 7.07 0.19 -10.08
C PHE A 77 6.43 -1.20 -9.88
N ILE A 78 6.18 -1.94 -10.96
CA ILE A 78 5.72 -3.34 -10.91
C ILE A 78 6.73 -4.19 -10.13
N LEU A 79 8.02 -4.13 -10.47
CA LEU A 79 9.06 -4.91 -9.79
C LEU A 79 9.16 -4.55 -8.30
N GLY A 80 9.10 -3.25 -7.98
CA GLY A 80 9.10 -2.78 -6.58
C GLY A 80 7.91 -3.29 -5.78
N GLN A 81 6.69 -3.20 -6.32
CA GLN A 81 5.49 -3.65 -5.60
C GLN A 81 5.37 -5.17 -5.51
N ALA A 82 5.76 -5.90 -6.56
CA ALA A 82 5.73 -7.36 -6.56
C ALA A 82 6.74 -7.94 -5.54
N SER A 83 7.97 -7.41 -5.52
CA SER A 83 8.98 -7.82 -4.54
C SER A 83 8.56 -7.45 -3.11
N GLY A 84 8.00 -6.25 -2.90
CA GLY A 84 7.43 -5.83 -1.62
C GLY A 84 6.34 -6.79 -1.13
N LEU A 85 5.36 -7.11 -1.98
CA LEU A 85 4.27 -8.02 -1.65
C LEU A 85 4.75 -9.40 -1.19
N PHE A 86 5.76 -9.94 -1.86
CA PHE A 86 6.38 -11.21 -1.45
C PHE A 86 6.94 -11.12 -0.03
N ILE A 87 7.70 -10.07 0.28
CA ILE A 87 8.29 -9.86 1.61
C ILE A 87 7.19 -9.69 2.67
N TYR A 88 6.14 -8.91 2.38
CA TYR A 88 5.05 -8.65 3.32
C TYR A 88 4.27 -9.93 3.64
N ALA A 89 3.95 -10.72 2.61
CA ALA A 89 3.28 -12.01 2.77
C ALA A 89 4.14 -12.99 3.58
N ARG A 90 5.44 -13.07 3.29
CA ARG A 90 6.39 -13.92 4.02
C ARG A 90 6.47 -13.52 5.50
N ASN A 91 6.50 -12.23 5.81
CA ASN A 91 6.56 -11.76 7.20
C ASN A 91 5.27 -12.04 7.96
N LEU A 92 4.10 -11.89 7.32
CA LEU A 92 2.84 -12.35 7.91
C LEU A 92 2.88 -13.86 8.16
N TRP A 93 3.34 -14.66 7.20
CA TRP A 93 3.44 -16.11 7.37
C TRP A 93 4.29 -16.50 8.57
N LEU A 94 5.46 -15.88 8.75
CA LEU A 94 6.31 -16.11 9.92
C LEU A 94 5.61 -15.76 11.24
N ILE A 95 4.98 -14.58 11.32
CA ILE A 95 4.27 -14.14 12.53
C ILE A 95 3.20 -15.15 12.94
N HIS A 96 2.45 -15.69 11.98
CA HIS A 96 1.43 -16.70 12.28
C HIS A 96 2.03 -18.08 12.59
N ALA A 97 3.16 -18.43 11.97
CA ALA A 97 3.86 -19.67 12.28
C ALA A 97 4.38 -19.68 13.72
N GLU A 98 5.01 -18.59 14.16
CA GLU A 98 5.51 -18.41 15.53
C GLU A 98 4.37 -18.47 16.56
N ARG A 99 3.25 -17.76 16.30
CA ARG A 99 2.07 -17.81 17.18
C ARG A 99 1.48 -19.21 17.35
N ARG A 100 1.56 -20.07 16.32
CA ARG A 100 1.09 -21.47 16.40
C ARG A 100 2.04 -22.38 17.17
N GLN A 101 3.33 -22.06 17.22
CA GLN A 101 4.33 -22.84 17.96
C GLN A 101 4.30 -22.53 19.47
N HIS A 102 3.83 -21.34 19.83
CA HIS A 102 3.74 -20.87 21.21
C HIS A 102 2.31 -20.85 21.79
N ALA A 103 1.33 -21.42 21.08
CA ALA A 103 -0.04 -21.62 21.53
C ALA A 103 -0.22 -23.07 22.01
#